data_AF-A0A494UI04-F1
#
_entry.id   AF-A0A494UI04-F1
#
_cell.length_a   1.000
_cell.length_b   1.000
_cell.length_c   1.000
_cell.angle_alpha   90.00
_cell.angle_beta   90.00
_cell.angle_gamma   90.00
#
_symmetry.space_group_name_H-M   'P 1'
#
loop_
_entity.id
_entity.type
_entity.pdbx_description
1 polymer ?
#
loop_
_entity_poly.entity_id
_entity_poly.type
_entity_poly.pdbx_seq_one_letter_code
_entity_poly.pdbx_strand_id
1 'polypeptide(L)'
;MYETQELLHEYDRARAYTDELWKDLTPDEVTWRPHEDSSAIGWHLGHQAHVAHFMIRNLTAAEPSPDPELDGLMDSANPEKFRGALPTVDRLSAFRDAVAERVHARIGDIAAGRVGAPAQLTVVAQGLLVALINHEYQHDQWISEVRADNLGHALPPDPASDRLSRVDGYLVCNPFA
;
A
#
# COMPACT_ATOMS: atom_id res chain seq x y z
N MET A 1 22.38 0.27 0.73
CA MET A 1 21.10 -0.05 1.40
C MET A 1 20.68 1.22 2.12
N TYR A 2 19.53 1.77 1.74
CA TYR A 2 19.08 3.08 2.24
C TYR A 2 18.78 3.05 3.73
N GLU A 3 18.87 4.21 4.37
CA GLU A 3 18.50 4.37 5.77
C GLU A 3 16.98 4.18 5.93
N THR A 4 16.54 3.62 7.05
CA THR A 4 15.13 3.29 7.27
C THR A 4 14.21 4.51 7.17
N GLN A 5 14.70 5.70 7.56
CA GLN A 5 13.97 6.96 7.43
C GLN A 5 13.78 7.38 5.97
N GLU A 6 14.79 7.16 5.13
CA GLU A 6 14.70 7.47 3.72
C GLU A 6 13.68 6.57 3.00
N LEU A 7 13.64 5.29 3.36
CA LEU A 7 12.64 4.36 2.86
C LEU A 7 11.24 4.71 3.38
N LEU A 8 11.12 5.18 4.62
CA LEU A 8 9.83 5.61 5.17
C LEU A 8 9.27 6.82 4.41
N HIS A 9 10.12 7.77 4.02
CA HIS A 9 9.71 8.87 3.14
C HIS A 9 9.30 8.39 1.73
N GLU A 10 9.94 7.36 1.18
CA GLU A 10 9.51 6.77 -0.10
C GLU A 10 8.19 6.00 0.03
N TYR A 11 7.93 5.38 1.19
CA TYR A 11 6.64 4.77 1.49
C TYR A 11 5.52 5.82 1.54
N ASP A 12 5.77 6.96 2.17
CA ASP A 12 4.81 8.08 2.17
C ASP A 12 4.57 8.63 0.76
N ARG A 13 5.63 8.70 -0.06
CA ARG A 13 5.52 9.10 -1.47
C ARG A 13 4.67 8.13 -2.26
N ALA A 14 4.86 6.83 -2.08
CA ALA A 14 4.07 5.80 -2.77
C ALA A 14 2.59 5.93 -2.41
N ARG A 15 2.27 5.99 -1.10
CA ARG A 15 0.88 6.21 -0.64
C ARG A 15 0.26 7.49 -1.17
N ALA A 16 1.01 8.59 -1.17
CA ALA A 16 0.53 9.86 -1.70
C ALA A 16 0.23 9.76 -3.20
N TYR A 17 1.06 9.04 -3.97
CA TYR A 17 0.76 8.77 -5.38
C TYR A 17 -0.50 7.93 -5.55
N THR A 18 -0.69 6.89 -4.73
CA THR A 18 -1.95 6.14 -4.70
C THR A 18 -3.14 7.09 -4.45
N ASP A 19 -3.03 8.02 -3.51
CA ASP A 19 -4.11 8.97 -3.21
C ASP A 19 -4.45 9.89 -4.38
N GLU A 20 -3.45 10.32 -5.17
CA GLU A 20 -3.69 11.05 -6.42
C GLU A 20 -4.46 10.24 -7.46
N LEU A 21 -4.42 8.91 -7.40
CA LEU A 21 -5.15 8.03 -8.34
C LEU A 21 -6.64 7.90 -8.02
N TRP A 22 -7.12 8.26 -6.84
CA TRP A 22 -8.53 8.03 -6.47
C TRP A 22 -9.25 9.21 -5.82
N LYS A 23 -8.53 10.21 -5.29
CA LYS A 23 -9.13 11.29 -4.48
C LYS A 23 -10.20 12.14 -5.18
N ASP A 24 -10.21 12.17 -6.51
CA ASP A 24 -11.16 12.91 -7.34
C ASP A 24 -12.29 12.03 -7.91
N LEU A 25 -12.25 10.72 -7.64
CA LEU A 25 -13.27 9.77 -8.06
C LEU A 25 -14.47 9.81 -7.11
N THR A 26 -15.65 9.54 -7.66
CA THR A 26 -16.86 9.36 -6.88
C THR A 26 -16.85 8.03 -6.12
N PRO A 27 -17.63 7.88 -5.02
CA PRO A 27 -17.74 6.61 -4.32
C PRO A 27 -18.19 5.43 -5.20
N ASP A 28 -19.04 5.69 -6.19
CA ASP A 28 -19.50 4.68 -7.14
C ASP A 28 -18.34 4.22 -8.03
N GLU A 29 -17.51 5.14 -8.53
CA GLU A 29 -16.32 4.80 -9.31
C GLU A 29 -15.29 4.02 -8.50
N VAL A 30 -15.09 4.37 -7.23
CA VAL A 30 -14.15 3.65 -6.34
C VAL A 30 -14.60 2.21 -6.08
N THR A 31 -15.91 1.95 -6.05
CA THR A 31 -16.47 0.61 -5.77
C THR A 31 -16.82 -0.18 -7.04
N TRP A 32 -16.77 0.46 -8.20
CA TRP A 32 -17.05 -0.15 -9.49
C TRP A 32 -15.89 -1.04 -9.98
N ARG A 33 -16.24 -2.11 -10.71
CA ARG A 33 -15.27 -2.98 -11.39
C ARG A 33 -15.74 -3.31 -12.81
N PRO A 34 -14.82 -3.47 -13.77
CA PRO A 34 -15.16 -3.74 -15.17
C PRO A 34 -15.76 -5.13 -15.41
N HIS A 35 -15.28 -6.16 -14.71
CA HIS A 35 -15.77 -7.54 -14.82
C HIS A 35 -15.50 -8.34 -13.53
N GLU A 36 -16.01 -9.57 -13.45
CA GLU A 36 -15.93 -10.41 -12.24
C GLU A 36 -14.50 -10.80 -11.85
N ASP A 37 -13.62 -10.95 -12.84
CA ASP A 37 -12.19 -11.22 -12.65
C ASP A 37 -11.33 -9.95 -12.46
N SER A 38 -11.96 -8.81 -12.18
CA SER A 38 -11.29 -7.55 -11.85
C SER A 38 -11.64 -7.12 -10.43
N SER A 39 -10.71 -6.42 -9.80
CA SER A 39 -10.99 -5.68 -8.57
C SER A 39 -11.39 -4.25 -8.85
N ALA A 40 -12.21 -3.70 -7.96
CA ALA A 40 -12.47 -2.28 -7.93
C ALA A 40 -11.28 -1.55 -7.29
N ILE A 41 -11.13 -0.26 -7.58
CA ILE A 41 -10.08 0.60 -7.01
C ILE A 41 -10.09 0.51 -5.48
N GLY A 42 -11.27 0.59 -4.86
CA GLY A 42 -11.43 0.50 -3.40
C GLY A 42 -10.93 -0.81 -2.78
N TRP A 43 -10.94 -1.92 -3.54
CA TRP A 43 -10.34 -3.16 -3.05
C TRP A 43 -8.82 -3.07 -3.02
N HIS A 44 -8.19 -2.53 -4.06
CA HIS A 44 -6.73 -2.32 -4.08
C HIS A 44 -6.30 -1.39 -2.94
N LEU A 45 -7.07 -0.33 -2.68
CA LEU A 45 -6.83 0.61 -1.58
C LEU A 45 -6.79 -0.08 -0.21
N GLY A 46 -7.77 -0.96 0.06
CA GLY A 46 -7.80 -1.74 1.29
C GLY A 46 -6.74 -2.84 1.34
N HIS A 47 -6.45 -3.49 0.21
CA HIS A 47 -5.46 -4.56 0.10
C HIS A 47 -4.03 -4.08 0.38
N GLN A 48 -3.63 -2.94 -0.20
CA GLN A 48 -2.36 -2.28 0.07
C GLN A 48 -2.13 -2.10 1.59
N ALA A 49 -3.12 -1.52 2.29
CA ALA A 49 -3.06 -1.35 3.74
C ALA A 49 -3.08 -2.68 4.50
N HIS A 50 -3.89 -3.65 4.06
CA HIS A 50 -3.94 -4.97 4.68
C HIS A 50 -2.57 -5.67 4.63
N VAL A 51 -1.89 -5.67 3.48
CA VAL A 51 -0.55 -6.26 3.33
C VAL A 51 0.48 -5.53 4.18
N ALA A 52 0.46 -4.19 4.17
CA ALA A 52 1.36 -3.39 5.01
C ALA A 52 1.23 -3.74 6.50
N HIS A 53 -0.01 -3.82 7.00
CA HIS A 53 -0.27 -4.23 8.37
C HIS A 53 0.15 -5.67 8.65
N PHE A 54 -0.23 -6.59 7.77
CA PHE A 54 0.08 -8.01 7.88
C PHE A 54 1.60 -8.24 7.97
N MET A 55 2.39 -7.58 7.13
CA MET A 55 3.84 -7.76 7.15
C MET A 55 4.49 -7.09 8.37
N ILE A 56 4.09 -5.86 8.72
CA ILE A 56 4.62 -5.16 9.90
C ILE A 56 4.35 -5.96 11.18
N ARG A 57 3.10 -6.39 11.40
CA ARG A 57 2.73 -7.09 12.64
C ARG A 57 3.42 -8.46 12.79
N ASN A 58 3.70 -9.15 11.68
CA ASN A 58 4.28 -10.49 11.73
C ASN A 58 5.82 -10.49 11.72
N LEU A 59 6.45 -9.48 11.11
CA LEU A 59 7.92 -9.46 10.94
C LEU A 59 8.64 -8.56 11.95
N THR A 60 7.93 -7.67 12.65
CA THR A 60 8.56 -6.72 13.57
C THR A 60 8.04 -6.82 15.01
N ALA A 61 6.72 -6.79 15.20
CA ALA A 61 6.10 -6.97 16.51
C ALA A 61 4.61 -7.27 16.36
N ALA A 62 4.16 -8.32 17.07
CA ALA A 62 2.76 -8.73 17.07
C ALA A 62 1.84 -7.61 17.57
N GLU A 63 0.90 -7.20 16.74
CA GLU A 63 -0.17 -6.26 17.08
C GLU A 63 -1.50 -6.66 16.40
N PRO A 64 -2.66 -6.35 17.01
CA PRO A 64 -3.96 -6.63 16.40
C PRO A 64 -4.20 -5.76 15.16
N SER A 65 -4.97 -6.24 14.19
CA SER A 65 -5.40 -5.42 13.05
C SER A 65 -6.19 -4.18 13.51
N PRO A 66 -5.98 -3.00 12.90
CA PRO A 66 -6.79 -1.82 13.19
C PRO A 66 -8.25 -1.99 12.77
N ASP A 67 -8.54 -2.87 11.79
CA ASP A 67 -9.91 -3.22 11.39
C ASP A 67 -9.98 -4.71 10.98
N PRO A 68 -10.12 -5.63 11.95
CA PRO A 68 -10.08 -7.08 11.70
C PRO A 68 -11.15 -7.60 10.74
N GLU A 69 -12.26 -6.88 10.58
CA GLU A 69 -13.31 -7.26 9.62
C GLU A 69 -12.85 -7.07 8.17
N LEU A 70 -11.95 -6.11 7.92
CA LEU A 70 -11.39 -5.88 6.59
C LEU A 70 -10.31 -6.91 6.23
N ASP A 71 -9.62 -7.50 7.21
CA ASP A 71 -8.53 -8.46 6.95
C ASP A 71 -8.99 -9.59 6.01
N GLY A 72 -10.16 -10.18 6.27
CA GLY A 72 -10.70 -11.25 5.42
C GLY A 72 -11.13 -10.76 4.04
N LEU A 73 -11.67 -9.55 3.92
CA LEU A 73 -12.12 -9.00 2.63
C LEU A 73 -10.96 -8.57 1.72
N MET A 74 -9.88 -8.10 2.34
CA MET A 74 -8.71 -7.55 1.65
C MET A 74 -7.63 -8.60 1.38
N ASP A 75 -7.82 -9.85 1.80
CA ASP A 75 -6.90 -10.95 1.50
C ASP A 75 -6.97 -11.34 0.01
N SER A 76 -5.84 -11.21 -0.70
CA SER A 76 -5.71 -11.59 -2.12
C SER A 76 -5.88 -13.09 -2.38
N ALA A 77 -5.77 -13.93 -1.35
CA ALA A 77 -6.07 -15.36 -1.45
C ALA A 77 -7.55 -15.61 -1.80
N ASN A 78 -8.43 -14.62 -1.61
CA ASN A 78 -9.80 -14.66 -2.09
C ASN A 78 -9.87 -14.27 -3.59
N PRO A 79 -10.38 -15.16 -4.46
CA PRO A 79 -10.62 -14.86 -5.87
C PRO A 79 -11.46 -13.60 -6.07
N GLU A 80 -11.22 -12.89 -7.17
CA GLU A 80 -11.80 -11.58 -7.51
C GLU A 80 -13.34 -11.58 -7.44
N LYS A 81 -13.96 -12.64 -7.96
CA LYS A 81 -15.43 -12.80 -7.92
C LYS A 81 -16.01 -12.84 -6.50
N PHE A 82 -15.20 -13.16 -5.49
CA PHE A 82 -15.59 -13.23 -4.08
C PHE A 82 -15.20 -11.99 -3.26
N ARG A 83 -14.55 -10.98 -3.88
CA ARG A 83 -14.25 -9.69 -3.27
C ARG A 83 -15.54 -8.85 -3.22
N GLY A 84 -16.44 -9.24 -2.31
CA GLY A 84 -17.88 -8.87 -2.26
C GLY A 84 -18.20 -7.37 -2.15
N ALA A 85 -19.17 -7.01 -1.30
CA ALA A 85 -19.52 -5.59 -1.11
C ALA A 85 -18.37 -4.86 -0.41
N LEU A 86 -17.84 -3.82 -1.05
CA LEU A 86 -16.76 -3.02 -0.47
C LEU A 86 -17.27 -2.10 0.63
N PRO A 87 -16.45 -1.81 1.65
CA PRO A 87 -16.74 -0.77 2.64
C PRO A 87 -16.80 0.61 1.98
N THR A 88 -17.29 1.61 2.74
CA THR A 88 -17.30 3.00 2.27
C THR A 88 -15.90 3.53 2.06
N VAL A 89 -15.76 4.53 1.18
CA VAL A 89 -14.50 5.25 0.95
C VAL A 89 -13.95 5.77 2.27
N ASP A 90 -14.77 6.38 3.13
CA ASP A 90 -14.34 6.87 4.44
C ASP A 90 -13.73 5.78 5.33
N ARG A 91 -14.29 4.56 5.33
CA ARG A 91 -13.75 3.44 6.11
C ARG A 91 -12.42 2.94 5.53
N LEU A 92 -12.29 2.90 4.20
CA LEU A 92 -11.03 2.54 3.53
C LEU A 92 -9.94 3.57 3.83
N SER A 93 -10.24 4.86 3.74
CA SER A 93 -9.31 5.94 4.07
C SER A 93 -8.86 5.86 5.52
N ALA A 94 -9.81 5.71 6.46
CA ALA A 94 -9.49 5.56 7.87
C ALA A 94 -8.63 4.32 8.16
N PHE A 95 -8.88 3.21 7.46
CA PHE A 95 -8.06 2.00 7.58
C PHE A 95 -6.64 2.22 7.04
N ARG A 96 -6.50 2.83 5.85
CA ARG A 96 -5.20 3.17 5.25
C ARG A 96 -4.38 4.07 6.17
N ASP A 97 -4.99 5.09 6.75
CA ASP A 97 -4.32 6.02 7.67
C ASP A 97 -3.89 5.34 8.95
N ALA A 98 -4.78 4.57 9.59
CA ALA A 98 -4.47 3.84 10.81
C ALA A 98 -3.33 2.82 10.60
N VAL A 99 -3.29 2.15 9.44
CA VAL A 99 -2.18 1.25 9.10
C VAL A 99 -0.88 2.02 8.91
N ALA A 100 -0.90 3.14 8.19
CA ALA A 100 0.31 3.91 7.97
C ALA A 100 0.88 4.51 9.26
N GLU A 101 0.02 4.97 10.17
CA GLU A 101 0.45 5.38 11.52
C GLU A 101 1.16 4.25 12.26
N ARG A 102 0.67 3.01 12.15
CA ARG A 102 1.31 1.83 12.75
C ARG A 102 2.64 1.48 12.09
N VAL A 103 2.73 1.56 10.77
CA VAL A 103 4.00 1.39 10.04
C VAL A 103 5.01 2.40 10.55
N HIS A 104 4.67 3.68 10.57
CA HIS A 104 5.52 4.76 11.07
C HIS A 104 5.94 4.56 12.52
N ALA A 105 5.00 4.28 13.41
CA ALA A 105 5.28 4.07 14.83
C ALA A 105 6.27 2.91 15.03
N ARG A 106 6.04 1.78 14.35
CA ARG A 106 6.88 0.59 14.48
C ARG A 106 8.28 0.79 13.91
N ILE A 107 8.37 1.38 12.74
CA ILE A 107 9.64 1.71 12.10
C ILE A 107 10.41 2.74 12.93
N GLY A 108 9.72 3.74 13.48
CA GLY A 108 10.29 4.73 14.39
C GLY A 108 10.83 4.11 15.68
N ASP A 109 10.14 3.13 16.26
CA ASP A 109 10.62 2.38 17.42
C ASP A 109 11.87 1.56 17.11
N ILE A 110 11.94 0.93 15.94
CA ILE A 110 13.14 0.19 15.47
C ILE A 110 14.31 1.16 15.30
N ALA A 111 14.12 2.26 14.59
CA ALA A 111 15.14 3.26 14.33
C ALA A 111 15.68 3.91 15.62
N ALA A 112 14.81 4.07 16.62
CA ALA A 112 15.19 4.63 17.92
C ALA A 112 15.74 3.60 18.91
N GLY A 113 15.87 2.33 18.52
CA GLY A 113 16.37 1.26 19.39
C GLY A 113 15.43 0.86 20.52
N ARG A 114 14.13 1.18 20.43
CA ARG A 114 13.10 0.89 21.46
C ARG A 114 12.48 -0.50 21.32
N VAL A 115 13.23 -1.44 20.77
CA VAL A 115 12.83 -2.82 20.47
C VAL A 115 13.92 -3.79 20.90
N GLY A 116 13.57 -5.07 21.04
CA GLY A 116 14.57 -6.13 21.17
C GLY A 116 15.37 -6.28 19.88
N ALA A 117 16.69 -6.51 19.99
CA ALA A 117 17.59 -6.72 18.84
C ALA A 117 17.50 -5.64 17.73
N PRO A 118 17.67 -4.34 18.05
CA PRO A 118 17.38 -3.25 17.12
C PRO A 118 18.20 -3.27 15.82
N ALA A 119 19.46 -3.70 15.88
CA ALA A 119 20.29 -3.84 14.69
C ALA A 119 19.76 -4.92 13.72
N GLN A 120 19.28 -6.05 14.25
CA GLN A 120 18.70 -7.11 13.43
C GLN A 120 17.35 -6.69 12.85
N LEU A 121 16.51 -6.04 13.66
CA LEU A 121 15.22 -5.51 13.19
C LEU A 121 15.38 -4.37 12.17
N THR A 122 16.47 -3.61 12.22
CA THR A 122 16.77 -2.60 11.18
C THR A 122 16.94 -3.26 9.81
N VAL A 123 17.67 -4.37 9.72
CA VAL A 123 17.84 -5.13 8.47
C VAL A 123 16.49 -5.65 7.96
N VAL A 124 15.65 -6.17 8.86
CA VAL A 124 14.29 -6.63 8.51
C VAL A 124 13.44 -5.46 8.01
N ALA A 125 13.45 -4.34 8.72
CA ALA A 125 12.66 -3.15 8.40
C ALA A 125 13.02 -2.57 7.02
N GLN A 126 14.30 -2.53 6.65
CA GLN A 126 14.74 -2.04 5.34
C GLN A 126 14.20 -2.91 4.20
N GLY A 127 14.37 -4.23 4.30
CA GLY A 127 13.83 -5.15 3.29
C GLY A 127 12.30 -5.11 3.21
N LEU A 128 11.65 -5.02 4.37
CA LEU A 128 10.20 -4.87 4.49
C LEU A 128 9.68 -3.61 3.78
N LEU A 129 10.26 -2.44 4.06
CA LEU A 129 9.79 -1.18 3.47
C LEU A 129 9.94 -1.20 1.95
N VAL A 130 11.03 -1.72 1.42
CA VAL A 130 11.20 -1.88 -0.04
C VAL A 130 10.09 -2.76 -0.62
N ALA A 131 9.77 -3.88 0.03
CA ALA A 131 8.69 -4.76 -0.41
C ALA A 131 7.33 -4.04 -0.38
N LEU A 132 7.04 -3.28 0.67
CA LEU A 132 5.78 -2.53 0.79
C LEU A 132 5.66 -1.41 -0.23
N ILE A 133 6.73 -0.63 -0.46
CA ILE A 133 6.76 0.43 -1.47
C ILE A 133 6.48 -0.15 -2.86
N ASN A 134 7.15 -1.25 -3.21
CA ASN A 134 6.98 -1.87 -4.52
C ASN A 134 5.62 -2.57 -4.66
N HIS A 135 5.07 -3.11 -3.58
CA HIS A 135 3.71 -3.65 -3.56
C HIS A 135 2.66 -2.55 -3.73
N GLU A 136 2.84 -1.38 -3.11
CA GLU A 136 1.99 -0.21 -3.32
C GLU A 136 1.99 0.18 -4.81
N TYR A 137 3.17 0.39 -5.41
CA TYR A 137 3.29 0.76 -6.82
C TYR A 137 2.79 -0.31 -7.80
N GLN A 138 2.90 -1.59 -7.44
CA GLN A 138 2.29 -2.66 -8.23
C GLN A 138 0.77 -2.50 -8.30
N HIS A 139 0.13 -2.21 -7.17
CA HIS A 139 -1.30 -1.96 -7.10
C HIS A 139 -1.69 -0.64 -7.76
N ASP A 140 -0.84 0.39 -7.68
CA ASP A 140 -1.07 1.66 -8.36
C ASP A 140 -1.14 1.51 -9.88
N GLN A 141 -0.37 0.59 -10.46
CA GLN A 141 -0.47 0.27 -11.89
C GLN A 141 -1.86 -0.30 -12.23
N TRP A 142 -2.37 -1.24 -11.44
CA TRP A 142 -3.71 -1.80 -11.65
C TRP A 142 -4.83 -0.78 -11.41
N ILE A 143 -4.67 0.10 -10.41
CA ILE A 143 -5.58 1.23 -10.19
C ILE A 143 -5.55 2.16 -11.40
N SER A 144 -4.36 2.44 -11.95
CA SER A 144 -4.18 3.33 -13.11
C SER A 144 -4.88 2.77 -14.36
N GLU A 145 -4.79 1.46 -14.60
CA GLU A 145 -5.49 0.78 -15.69
C GLU A 145 -7.01 0.97 -15.56
N VAL A 146 -7.58 0.74 -14.38
CA VAL A 146 -9.03 0.96 -14.15
C VAL A 146 -9.39 2.44 -14.32
N ARG A 147 -8.60 3.34 -13.73
CA ARG A 147 -8.83 4.79 -13.78
C ARG A 147 -8.82 5.33 -15.22
N ALA A 148 -7.81 4.99 -16.00
CA ALA A 148 -7.62 5.54 -17.33
C ALA A 148 -8.42 4.78 -18.39
N ASP A 149 -8.28 3.46 -18.45
CA ASP A 149 -8.80 2.66 -19.57
C ASP A 149 -10.30 2.38 -19.42
N ASN A 150 -10.80 2.26 -18.18
CA ASN A 150 -12.20 1.95 -17.93
C ASN A 150 -13.04 3.16 -17.51
N LEU A 151 -12.50 4.05 -16.67
CA LEU A 151 -13.24 5.24 -16.20
C LEU A 151 -12.95 6.50 -17.04
N GLY A 152 -11.88 6.50 -17.85
CA GLY A 152 -11.56 7.61 -18.76
C GLY A 152 -10.92 8.84 -18.08
N HIS A 153 -10.42 8.69 -16.85
CA HIS A 153 -9.75 9.76 -16.12
C HIS A 153 -8.27 9.85 -16.46
N ALA A 154 -7.73 11.08 -16.48
CA ALA A 154 -6.30 11.28 -16.69
C ALA A 154 -5.50 10.72 -15.50
N LEU A 155 -4.32 10.17 -15.80
CA LEU A 155 -3.37 9.76 -14.77
C LEU A 155 -2.59 10.97 -14.24
N PRO A 156 -2.33 11.04 -12.91
CA PRO A 156 -1.35 11.96 -12.36
C PRO A 156 0.05 11.64 -12.92
N PRO A 157 0.99 12.59 -12.91
CA PRO A 157 2.37 12.32 -13.28
C PRO A 157 3.01 11.33 -12.28
N ASP A 158 3.98 10.56 -12.77
CA ASP A 158 4.78 9.67 -11.91
C ASP A 158 5.41 10.45 -10.74
N PRO A 159 5.52 9.82 -9.56
CA PRO A 159 6.18 10.45 -8.42
C PRO A 159 7.66 10.69 -8.73
N ALA A 160 8.14 11.89 -8.42
CA ALA A 160 9.53 12.25 -8.61
C ALA A 160 10.42 11.69 -7.50
N SER A 161 11.25 10.70 -7.81
CA SER A 161 12.32 10.21 -6.93
C SER A 161 13.42 9.54 -7.78
N ASP A 162 14.68 9.87 -7.49
CA ASP A 162 15.85 9.29 -8.16
C ASP A 162 16.01 7.78 -7.88
N ARG A 163 15.20 7.24 -6.96
CA ARG A 163 15.19 5.82 -6.56
C ARG A 163 14.20 4.97 -7.34
N LEU A 164 13.34 5.62 -8.12
CA LEU A 164 12.32 4.96 -8.91
C LEU A 164 12.84 4.69 -10.31
N SER A 165 12.53 3.50 -10.79
CA SER A 165 12.77 3.08 -12.17
C SER A 165 11.56 2.28 -12.65
N ARG A 166 11.48 2.04 -13.96
CA ARG A 166 10.45 1.15 -14.50
C ARG A 166 11.02 -0.22 -14.82
N VAL A 167 10.34 -1.26 -14.35
CA VAL A 167 10.62 -2.66 -14.67
C VAL A 167 9.31 -3.28 -15.13
N ASP A 168 9.29 -3.85 -16.34
CA ASP A 168 8.10 -4.46 -16.94
C ASP A 168 6.85 -3.55 -16.95
N GLY A 169 7.06 -2.23 -17.04
CA GLY A 169 6.00 -1.22 -17.00
C GLY A 169 5.64 -0.73 -15.59
N TYR A 170 6.05 -1.42 -14.53
CA TYR A 170 5.76 -1.04 -13.14
C TYR A 170 6.79 -0.07 -12.58
N LEU A 171 6.36 0.89 -11.76
CA LEU A 171 7.27 1.68 -10.94
C LEU A 171 7.86 0.79 -9.85
N VAL A 172 9.19 0.83 -9.72
CA VAL A 172 9.94 0.04 -8.76
C VAL A 172 10.96 0.93 -8.06
N CYS A 173 10.86 0.98 -6.74
CA CYS A 173 11.89 1.49 -5.85
C CYS A 173 13.05 0.48 -5.81
N ASN A 174 14.19 0.89 -6.35
CA ASN A 174 15.41 0.11 -6.32
C ASN A 174 16.27 0.54 -5.11
N PRO A 175 16.41 -0.30 -4.06
CA PRO A 175 17.18 0.05 -2.86
C PRO A 175 18.71 0.12 -3.07
N PHE A 176 19.17 -0.15 -4.30
CA PHE A 176 20.57 -0.19 -4.69
C PHE A 176 20.93 0.82 -5.79
N ALA A 177 19.97 1.66 -6.20
CA ALA A 177 20.21 2.72 -7.19
C ALA A 177 21.08 3.85 -6.64
#